data_AF-A0AAW2C5X5-F1
#
_entry.id   AF-A0AAW2C5X5-F1
#
_cell.length_a   1.000
_cell.length_b   1.000
_cell.length_c   1.000
_cell.angle_alpha   90.00
_cell.angle_beta   90.00
_cell.angle_gamma   90.00
#
_symmetry.space_group_name_H-M   'P 1'
#
loop_
_entity.id
_entity.type
_entity.pdbx_description
1 polymer ?
#
loop_
_entity_poly.entity_id
_entity_poly.type
_entity_poly.pdbx_seq_one_letter_code
_entity_poly.pdbx_strand_id
1 'polypeptide(L)'
;MDPGFVHAKLVTVVGFFNAKAEDMVISIELKALGRCNNPCRVFKTEEYCCDSSITNCKATNYSMFLKGGCPGAYSFPLDDPRSSYTCPSRNNYNVVFCPLGSL
;
A
#
# COMPACT_ATOMS: atom_id res chain seq x y z
N MET A 1 -35.21 8.20 -1.61
CA MET A 1 -34.42 8.51 -2.81
C MET A 1 -33.49 9.65 -2.43
N ASP A 2 -32.28 9.34 -1.98
CA ASP A 2 -31.24 10.31 -1.65
C ASP A 2 -30.24 10.30 -2.82
N PRO A 3 -30.03 11.41 -3.55
CA PRO A 3 -29.24 11.39 -4.77
C PRO A 3 -27.74 11.48 -4.42
N GLY A 4 -27.04 10.37 -4.56
CA GLY A 4 -25.67 10.42 -5.09
C GLY A 4 -24.52 10.49 -4.10
N PHE A 5 -24.55 9.76 -2.99
CA PHE A 5 -23.31 9.35 -2.33
C PHE A 5 -22.61 8.26 -3.17
N VAL A 6 -21.99 8.66 -4.27
CA VAL A 6 -20.96 7.84 -4.94
C VAL A 6 -19.86 7.67 -3.91
N HIS A 7 -19.66 6.44 -3.43
CA HIS A 7 -18.60 6.11 -2.48
C HIS A 7 -17.24 6.24 -3.17
N ALA A 8 -16.76 7.48 -3.38
CA ALA A 8 -15.38 7.74 -3.73
C ALA A 8 -14.55 7.39 -2.48
N LYS A 9 -13.88 6.24 -2.50
CA LYS A 9 -13.06 5.81 -1.38
C LYS A 9 -11.70 6.49 -1.50
N LEU A 10 -11.39 7.35 -0.52
CA LEU A 10 -10.09 8.01 -0.43
C LEU A 10 -9.00 6.96 -0.22
N VAL A 11 -8.06 6.86 -1.16
CA VAL A 11 -6.85 6.05 -0.99
C VAL A 11 -5.78 6.92 -0.38
N THR A 12 -5.66 6.87 0.95
CA THR A 12 -4.57 7.56 1.64
C THR A 12 -3.36 6.63 1.72
N VAL A 13 -2.28 6.98 1.02
CA VAL A 13 -0.95 6.42 1.27
C VAL A 13 -0.28 7.33 2.30
N VAL A 14 -0.36 6.97 3.57
CA VAL A 14 0.27 7.72 4.66
C VAL A 14 1.78 7.48 4.59
N GLY A 15 2.54 8.56 4.37
CA GLY A 15 4.01 8.55 4.30
C GLY A 15 4.73 8.46 5.65
N PHE A 16 4.02 8.19 6.74
CA PHE A 16 4.59 8.03 8.07
C PHE A 16 4.09 6.72 8.67
N PHE A 17 4.88 5.66 8.49
CA PHE A 17 4.66 4.40 9.19
C PHE A 17 4.98 4.66 10.67
N ASN A 18 3.95 4.70 11.52
CA ASN A 18 4.15 4.57 12.96
C ASN A 18 4.65 3.13 13.21
N ALA A 19 5.97 2.95 13.14
CA ALA A 19 6.60 1.64 13.30
C ALA A 19 6.55 1.23 14.77
N LYS A 20 6.04 0.03 15.07
CA LYS A 20 6.24 -0.60 16.38
C LYS A 20 7.70 -1.05 16.49
N ALA A 21 8.18 -1.35 17.70
CA ALA A 21 9.58 -1.72 17.92
C ALA A 21 10.02 -2.95 17.09
N GLU A 22 9.12 -3.91 16.88
CA GLU A 22 9.30 -5.10 16.04
C GLU A 22 9.32 -4.78 14.52
N ASP A 23 8.65 -3.70 14.11
CA ASP A 23 8.61 -3.22 12.74
C ASP A 23 9.84 -2.38 12.35
N MET A 24 10.65 -1.99 13.34
CA MET A 24 11.85 -1.19 13.12
C MET A 24 12.87 -1.94 12.27
N VAL A 25 13.00 -3.27 12.43
CA VAL A 25 13.91 -4.10 11.63
C VAL A 25 13.48 -4.10 10.16
N ILE A 26 12.20 -4.37 9.90
CA ILE A 26 11.60 -4.32 8.56
C ILE A 26 11.79 -2.92 7.93
N SER A 27 11.57 -1.87 8.73
CA SER A 27 11.75 -0.48 8.29
C SER A 27 13.20 -0.15 7.94
N ILE A 28 14.18 -0.75 8.62
CA ILE A 28 15.61 -0.59 8.33
C ILE A 28 15.97 -1.30 7.03
N GLU A 29 15.53 -2.54 6.83
CA GLU A 29 15.84 -3.34 5.64
C GLU A 29 15.26 -2.73 4.35
N LEU A 30 14.10 -2.07 4.45
CA LEU A 30 13.47 -1.39 3.33
C LEU A 30 13.88 0.08 3.17
N LYS A 31 14.70 0.62 4.07
CA LYS A 31 15.02 2.05 4.11
C LYS A 31 15.73 2.53 2.84
N ALA A 32 15.30 3.68 2.35
CA ALA A 32 16.02 4.47 1.36
C ALA A 32 15.99 5.95 1.74
N LEU A 33 16.83 6.75 1.08
CA LEU A 33 16.90 8.19 1.35
C LEU A 33 15.55 8.85 1.02
N GLY A 34 14.84 9.31 2.05
CA GLY A 34 13.53 9.96 1.95
C GLY A 34 12.35 9.06 1.57
N ARG A 35 12.50 7.72 1.58
CA ARG A 35 11.42 6.78 1.25
C ARG A 35 11.62 5.39 1.83
N CYS A 36 10.59 4.56 1.77
CA CYS A 36 10.65 3.12 2.00
C CYS A 36 10.58 2.39 0.64
N ASN A 37 11.50 1.49 0.35
CA ASN A 37 11.43 0.64 -0.84
C ASN A 37 10.43 -0.51 -0.61
N ASN A 38 9.88 -1.08 -1.69
CA ASN A 38 9.16 -2.35 -1.57
C ASN A 38 10.14 -3.53 -1.45
N PRO A 39 9.70 -4.68 -0.91
CA PRO A 39 10.57 -5.85 -0.70
C PRO A 39 11.16 -6.39 -1.99
N CYS A 40 10.39 -6.41 -3.09
CA CYS A 40 10.89 -6.85 -4.40
C CYS A 40 12.12 -6.05 -4.85
N ARG A 41 12.12 -4.73 -4.67
CA ARG A 41 13.26 -3.88 -5.08
C ARG A 41 14.53 -4.16 -4.27
N VAL A 42 14.39 -4.55 -3.02
CA VAL A 42 15.52 -4.83 -2.11
C VAL A 42 16.04 -6.25 -2.34
N PHE A 43 15.16 -7.25 -2.24
CA PHE A 43 15.54 -8.65 -2.16
C PHE A 43 15.55 -9.38 -3.51
N LYS A 44 14.76 -8.92 -4.48
CA LYS A 44 14.69 -9.47 -5.85
C LYS A 44 14.41 -10.98 -5.91
N THR A 45 13.70 -11.53 -4.93
CA THR A 45 13.28 -12.93 -4.92
C THR A 45 11.88 -13.08 -5.47
N GLU A 46 11.57 -14.28 -5.98
CA GLU A 46 10.25 -14.62 -6.50
C GLU A 46 9.15 -14.44 -5.43
N GLU A 47 9.46 -14.76 -4.17
CA GLU A 47 8.57 -14.57 -3.01
C GLU A 47 8.07 -13.12 -2.89
N TYR A 48 8.95 -12.13 -3.10
CA TYR A 48 8.62 -10.71 -2.93
C TYR A 48 8.17 -10.02 -4.22
N CYS A 49 8.69 -10.48 -5.36
CA CYS A 49 8.40 -9.89 -6.66
C CYS A 49 7.15 -10.48 -7.31
N CYS A 50 6.74 -11.67 -6.91
CA CYS A 50 5.60 -12.37 -7.48
C CYS A 50 5.63 -12.35 -9.01
N ASP A 51 6.67 -12.96 -9.58
CA ASP A 51 6.79 -13.03 -11.02
C ASP A 51 5.78 -14.01 -11.62
N SER A 52 5.73 -14.09 -12.95
CA SER A 52 4.79 -14.95 -13.68
C SER A 52 4.96 -16.45 -13.42
N SER A 53 6.02 -16.88 -12.72
CA SER A 53 6.26 -18.29 -12.39
C SER A 53 5.52 -18.73 -11.12
N ILE A 54 5.21 -17.78 -10.23
CA ILE A 54 4.49 -18.06 -8.98
C ILE A 54 3.00 -17.71 -9.16
N THR A 55 2.17 -18.74 -9.25
CA THR A 55 0.71 -18.61 -9.34
C THR A 55 0.02 -18.25 -8.03
N ASN A 56 0.70 -18.40 -6.89
CA ASN A 56 0.14 -18.19 -5.55
C ASN A 56 1.12 -17.45 -4.62
N CYS A 57 1.32 -16.16 -4.87
CA CYS A 57 2.08 -15.31 -3.95
C CYS A 57 1.25 -15.02 -2.70
N LYS A 58 1.91 -15.13 -1.54
CA LYS A 58 1.28 -14.94 -0.25
C LYS A 58 1.76 -13.63 0.37
N ALA A 59 0.98 -13.13 1.33
CA ALA A 59 1.44 -12.04 2.17
C ALA A 59 2.69 -12.48 2.95
N THR A 60 3.66 -11.59 3.07
CA THR A 60 4.89 -11.74 3.84
C THR A 60 4.86 -10.80 5.03
N ASN A 61 5.80 -10.95 5.97
CA ASN A 61 5.92 -10.00 7.09
C ASN A 61 6.09 -8.56 6.60
N TYR A 62 6.80 -8.35 5.48
CA TYR A 62 6.95 -7.04 4.88
C TYR A 62 5.65 -6.48 4.28
N SER A 63 4.88 -7.30 3.54
CA SER A 63 3.62 -6.80 2.96
C SER A 63 2.57 -6.54 4.04
N MET A 64 2.53 -7.37 5.10
CA MET A 64 1.66 -7.14 6.26
C MET A 64 2.03 -5.84 6.99
N PHE A 65 3.32 -5.57 7.17
CA PHE A 65 3.80 -4.31 7.74
C PHE A 65 3.34 -3.10 6.91
N LEU A 66 3.57 -3.13 5.59
CA LEU A 66 3.16 -2.06 4.68
C LEU A 66 1.63 -1.87 4.68
N LYS A 67 0.87 -2.97 4.73
CA LYS A 67 -0.59 -2.95 4.82
C LYS A 67 -1.08 -2.33 6.13
N GLY A 68 -0.39 -2.61 7.24
CA GLY A 68 -0.70 -2.02 8.54
C GLY A 68 -0.59 -0.50 8.55
N GLY A 69 0.41 0.07 7.86
CA GLY A 69 0.55 1.52 7.72
C GLY A 69 -0.45 2.17 6.77
N CYS A 70 -0.81 1.47 5.69
CA CYS A 70 -1.76 1.95 4.68
C CYS A 70 -2.78 0.87 4.30
N PRO A 71 -3.84 0.64 5.11
CA PRO A 71 -4.78 -0.46 4.88
C PRO A 71 -5.56 -0.35 3.55
N GLY A 72 -5.70 0.87 3.03
CA GLY A 72 -6.37 1.14 1.76
C GLY A 72 -5.49 0.96 0.53
N ALA A 73 -4.18 0.71 0.68
CA ALA A 73 -3.24 0.55 -0.42
C ALA A 73 -2.90 -0.92 -0.69
N TYR A 74 -2.47 -1.20 -1.91
CA TYR A 74 -1.83 -2.48 -2.27
C TYR A 74 -0.46 -2.58 -1.61
N SER A 75 -0.19 -3.71 -0.96
CA SER A 75 1.07 -4.00 -0.26
C SER A 75 1.93 -5.07 -0.94
N PHE A 76 1.33 -5.89 -1.82
CA PHE A 76 2.01 -6.87 -2.69
C PHE A 76 1.15 -7.16 -3.94
N PRO A 77 1.69 -7.84 -4.98
CA PRO A 77 1.00 -7.96 -6.27
C PRO A 77 -0.35 -8.70 -6.25
N LEU A 78 -0.53 -9.67 -5.34
CA LEU A 78 -1.79 -10.41 -5.16
C LEU A 78 -2.54 -10.00 -3.88
N ASP A 79 -2.36 -8.75 -3.44
CA ASP A 79 -3.08 -8.21 -2.28
C ASP A 79 -4.59 -8.15 -2.52
N ASP A 80 -5.35 -8.14 -1.43
CA ASP A 80 -6.78 -8.36 -1.46
C ASP A 80 -7.54 -7.25 -2.22
N PRO A 81 -8.68 -7.57 -2.84
CA PRO A 81 -9.43 -6.62 -3.68
C PRO A 81 -10.00 -5.42 -2.95
N ARG A 82 -10.01 -5.38 -1.60
CA ARG A 82 -10.47 -4.20 -0.85
C ARG A 82 -9.53 -3.01 -1.02
N SER A 83 -8.35 -3.25 -1.61
CA SER A 83 -7.36 -2.27 -2.05
C SER A 83 -7.66 -1.71 -3.45
N SER A 84 -8.58 -2.32 -4.19
CA SER A 84 -9.08 -1.83 -5.48
C SER A 84 -10.33 -0.99 -5.28
N TYR A 85 -10.37 0.17 -5.93
CA TYR A 85 -11.51 1.07 -5.90
C TYR A 85 -11.97 1.36 -7.31
N THR A 86 -13.12 0.78 -7.66
CA THR A 86 -13.78 1.05 -8.94
C THR A 86 -14.81 2.14 -8.73
N CYS A 87 -14.61 3.28 -9.39
CA CYS A 87 -15.62 4.34 -9.48
C CYS A 87 -16.35 4.23 -10.83
N PRO A 88 -17.65 4.60 -10.91
CA PRO A 88 -18.39 4.66 -12.17
C PRO A 88 -17.69 5.50 -13.26
N SER A 89 -17.98 5.22 -14.53
CA SER A 89 -17.48 6.02 -15.65
C SER A 89 -17.93 7.49 -15.54
N ARG A 90 -17.06 8.44 -15.94
CA ARG A 90 -17.26 9.91 -15.85
C ARG A 90 -17.10 10.54 -14.46
N ASN A 91 -16.27 9.95 -13.59
CA ASN A 91 -15.82 10.60 -12.36
C ASN A 91 -14.51 11.39 -12.59
N ASN A 92 -14.35 12.50 -11.86
CA ASN A 92 -13.10 13.22 -11.75
C ASN A 92 -12.35 12.76 -10.49
N TYR A 93 -11.01 12.80 -10.51
CA TYR A 93 -10.16 12.39 -9.40
C TYR A 93 -9.27 13.55 -8.96
N ASN A 94 -9.12 13.72 -7.65
CA ASN A 94 -8.13 14.62 -7.06
C ASN A 94 -7.02 13.81 -6.40
N VAL A 95 -5.77 14.11 -6.73
CA VAL A 95 -4.60 13.54 -6.08
C VAL A 95 -4.02 14.60 -5.15
N VAL A 96 -4.06 14.32 -3.84
CA VAL A 96 -3.57 15.23 -2.80
C VAL A 96 -2.39 14.58 -2.08
N PHE A 97 -1.25 15.25 -2.10
CA PHE A 97 -0.08 14.84 -1.33
C PHE A 97 -0.14 15.44 0.08
N CYS A 98 0.12 14.61 1.10
CA CYS A 98 0.08 15.01 2.52
C CYS A 98 -1.25 15.67 2.94
N PRO A 99 -2.41 15.00 2.79
CA PRO A 99 -3.73 15.62 2.99
C PRO A 99 -3.99 16.09 4.44
N LEU A 100 -3.24 15.61 5.42
CA LEU A 100 -3.36 15.99 6.83
C LEU A 100 -2.40 17.11 7.26
N GLY A 101 -1.48 17.54 6.40
CA GLY A 101 -0.40 18.45 6.76
C GLY A 101 0.58 17.84 7.77
N SER A 102 1.85 18.25 7.72
CA SER A 102 2.82 17.95 8.77
C SER A 102 2.46 18.82 9.99
N LEU A 103 1.78 18.25 10.99
CA LEU A 103 1.68 18.86 12.32
C LEU A 103 3.01 18.71 13.08
#